data_AF-H0EC29-F1
#
_entry.id   AF-H0EC29-F1
#
_cell.length_a   1.000
_cell.length_b   1.000
_cell.length_c   1.000
_cell.angle_alpha   90.00
_cell.angle_beta   90.00
_cell.angle_gamma   90.00
#
_symmetry.space_group_name_H-M   'P 1'
#
loop_
_entity.id
_entity.type
_entity.pdbx_description
1 polymer ?
#
loop_
_entity_poly.entity_id
_entity_poly.type
_entity_poly.pdbx_seq_one_letter_code
_entity_poly.pdbx_strand_id
1 'polypeptide(L)'
;MTSTDRTRAIAFERLFAQHYAEVVAYGHRRASADVAEDVAEETFLVAWRELEDLPEDTLPWLLAVAGRTLVGYREAAERREALLDRLAVVPERHHDDRFRISTTLRSELQLLSPVELEALLLVAWEELSPARAAIAAGCSRAAFRVRLHRARRRVGEALEASWRRTGQVTGEHAVVPAPAPASDDPRTPR
;
A
#
# COMPACT_ATOMS: atom_id res chain seq x y z
N MET A 1 12.68 4.13 39.60
CA MET A 1 11.74 3.62 38.57
C MET A 1 10.52 3.08 39.29
N THR A 2 9.43 3.84 39.29
CA THR A 2 8.15 3.47 39.95
C THR A 2 7.44 2.39 39.13
N SER A 3 6.66 1.51 39.79
CA SER A 3 5.95 0.39 39.15
C SER A 3 5.15 0.79 37.90
N THR A 4 4.51 1.97 37.92
CA THR A 4 3.76 2.56 36.80
C THR A 4 4.60 2.76 35.54
N ASP A 5 5.86 3.18 35.69
CA ASP A 5 6.77 3.46 34.57
C ASP A 5 7.17 2.16 33.86
N ARG A 6 7.34 1.08 34.64
CA ARG A 6 7.60 -0.26 34.09
C ARG A 6 6.38 -0.83 33.35
N THR A 7 5.18 -0.66 33.89
CA THR A 7 3.94 -1.09 33.21
C THR A 7 3.74 -0.34 31.90
N ARG A 8 4.00 0.98 31.87
CA ARG A 8 3.93 1.81 30.67
C ARG A 8 4.91 1.32 29.59
N ALA A 9 6.16 1.05 29.96
CA ALA A 9 7.16 0.50 29.06
C ALA A 9 6.75 -0.85 28.46
N ILE A 10 6.24 -1.78 29.27
CA ILE A 10 5.78 -3.10 28.81
C ILE A 10 4.59 -2.98 27.84
N ALA A 11 3.64 -2.09 28.13
CA ALA A 11 2.49 -1.85 27.24
C ALA A 11 2.94 -1.34 25.87
N PHE A 12 3.89 -0.39 25.85
CA PHE A 12 4.47 0.10 24.61
C PHE A 12 5.29 -0.95 23.87
N GLU A 13 6.15 -1.70 24.56
CA GLU A 13 6.95 -2.78 23.95
C GLU A 13 6.04 -3.79 23.23
N ARG A 14 4.90 -4.14 23.83
CA ARG A 14 3.90 -5.00 23.19
C ARG A 14 3.28 -4.36 21.95
N LEU A 15 2.85 -3.09 22.06
CA LEU A 15 2.28 -2.35 20.94
C LEU A 15 3.26 -2.27 19.77
N PHE A 16 4.52 -1.94 20.06
CA PHE A 16 5.60 -1.86 19.08
C PHE A 16 5.85 -3.21 18.42
N ALA A 17 6.04 -4.27 19.20
CA ALA A 17 6.26 -5.62 18.67
C ALA A 17 5.08 -6.11 17.81
N GLN A 18 3.86 -5.71 18.14
CA GLN A 18 2.66 -6.14 17.43
C GLN A 18 2.48 -5.42 16.08
N HIS A 19 2.78 -4.11 16.00
CA HIS A 19 2.37 -3.29 14.86
C HIS A 19 3.50 -2.64 14.07
N TYR A 20 4.75 -2.70 14.53
CA TYR A 20 5.88 -2.02 13.87
C TYR A 20 6.04 -2.45 12.41
N ALA A 21 5.99 -3.76 12.14
CA ALA A 21 6.11 -4.29 10.79
C ALA A 21 4.99 -3.80 9.85
N GLU A 22 3.76 -3.67 10.35
CA GLU A 22 2.62 -3.19 9.57
C GLU A 22 2.78 -1.71 9.22
N VAL A 23 3.24 -0.88 10.17
CA VAL A 23 3.46 0.56 9.94
C VAL A 23 4.62 0.81 8.97
N VAL A 24 5.74 0.11 9.13
CA VAL A 24 6.89 0.19 8.21
C VAL A 24 6.49 -0.26 6.81
N ALA A 25 5.76 -1.38 6.70
CA ALA A 25 5.28 -1.87 5.42
C ALA A 25 4.28 -0.89 4.77
N TYR A 26 3.42 -0.24 5.57
CA TYR A 26 2.54 0.82 5.10
C TYR A 26 3.32 2.00 4.50
N GLY A 27 4.42 2.40 5.14
CA GLY A 27 5.35 3.42 4.67
C GLY A 27 6.07 3.05 3.38
N HIS A 28 6.67 1.85 3.31
CA HIS A 28 7.39 1.37 2.11
C HIS A 28 6.51 1.28 0.86
N ARG A 29 5.22 1.01 1.03
CA ARG A 29 4.26 1.02 -0.08
C ARG A 29 4.02 2.42 -0.66
N ARG A 30 4.44 3.48 0.03
CA ARG A 30 4.04 4.87 -0.21
C ARG A 30 5.20 5.86 -0.33
N ALA A 31 6.41 5.48 0.06
CA ALA A 31 7.61 6.30 0.06
C ALA A 31 8.90 5.45 -0.02
N SER A 32 10.05 6.12 -0.09
CA SER A 32 11.37 5.48 -0.01
C SER A 32 11.58 4.79 1.34
N ALA A 33 12.60 3.93 1.42
CA ALA A 33 12.92 3.19 2.65
C ALA A 33 13.21 4.13 3.83
N ASP A 34 14.07 5.13 3.64
CA ASP A 34 14.43 6.10 4.67
C ASP A 34 13.20 6.84 5.21
N VAL A 35 12.31 7.30 4.32
CA VAL A 35 11.07 7.99 4.73
C VAL A 35 10.11 7.03 5.45
N ALA A 36 10.08 5.76 5.05
CA ALA A 36 9.22 4.77 5.70
C ALA A 36 9.66 4.47 7.15
N GLU A 37 10.97 4.37 7.39
CA GLU A 37 11.54 4.19 8.72
C GLU A 37 11.27 5.42 9.61
N ASP A 38 11.59 6.61 9.11
CA ASP A 38 11.30 7.88 9.79
C ASP A 38 9.81 8.01 10.19
N VAL A 39 8.90 7.69 9.25
CA VAL A 39 7.46 7.72 9.50
C VAL A 39 7.06 6.73 10.60
N ALA A 40 7.66 5.55 10.63
CA ALA A 40 7.39 4.56 11.66
C ALA A 40 7.89 5.07 13.02
N GLU A 41 9.11 5.60 13.10
CA GLU A 41 9.65 6.19 14.32
C GLU A 41 8.75 7.30 14.86
N GLU A 42 8.37 8.26 14.01
CA GLU A 42 7.49 9.37 14.42
C GLU A 42 6.10 8.86 14.85
N THR A 43 5.55 7.87 14.15
CA THR A 43 4.27 7.25 14.52
C THR A 43 4.32 6.63 15.91
N PHE A 44 5.38 5.86 16.22
CA PHE A 44 5.53 5.24 17.53
C PHE A 44 5.93 6.24 18.62
N LEU A 45 6.59 7.34 18.29
CA LEU A 45 6.81 8.45 19.23
C LEU A 45 5.48 9.13 19.62
N VAL A 46 4.58 9.32 18.67
CA VAL A 46 3.21 9.83 18.96
C VAL A 46 2.45 8.80 19.78
N ALA A 47 2.51 7.52 19.44
CA ALA A 47 1.89 6.44 20.23
C ALA A 47 2.44 6.37 21.66
N TRP A 48 3.74 6.60 21.85
CA TRP A 48 4.35 6.66 23.18
C TRP A 48 3.80 7.82 24.00
N ARG A 49 3.56 9.00 23.40
CA ARG A 49 3.00 10.16 24.10
C ARG A 49 1.54 9.92 24.52
N GLU A 50 0.76 9.35 23.61
CA GLU A 50 -0.68 9.13 23.75
C GLU A 50 -1.03 7.74 24.34
N LEU A 51 -0.06 7.00 24.89
CA LEU A 51 -0.19 5.58 25.20
C LEU A 51 -1.41 5.21 26.08
N GLU A 52 -1.81 6.12 26.97
CA GLU A 52 -2.95 5.93 27.89
C GLU A 52 -4.31 6.20 27.22
N ASP A 53 -4.32 6.97 26.13
CA ASP A 53 -5.50 7.39 25.39
C ASP A 53 -5.66 6.65 24.04
N LEU A 54 -4.81 5.66 23.78
CA LEU A 54 -4.90 4.85 22.57
C LEU A 54 -6.20 4.06 22.51
N PRO A 55 -6.85 3.99 21.34
CA PRO A 55 -8.02 3.15 21.16
C PRO A 55 -7.64 1.67 21.29
N GLU A 56 -8.60 0.86 21.74
CA GLU A 56 -8.46 -0.59 21.88
C GLU A 56 -8.03 -1.25 20.57
N ASP A 57 -8.59 -0.81 19.45
CA ASP A 57 -8.15 -1.16 18.11
C ASP A 57 -7.12 -0.13 17.59
N THR A 58 -5.85 -0.37 17.88
CA THR A 58 -4.79 0.63 17.70
C THR A 58 -4.24 0.70 16.28
N LEU A 59 -4.25 -0.37 15.50
CA LEU A 59 -3.66 -0.40 14.16
C LEU A 59 -4.25 0.69 13.22
N PRO A 60 -5.59 0.86 13.09
CA PRO A 60 -6.14 1.91 12.24
C PRO A 60 -5.71 3.31 12.67
N TRP A 61 -5.54 3.54 13.97
CA TRP A 61 -5.06 4.81 14.50
C TRP A 61 -3.58 5.02 14.15
N LEU A 62 -2.74 4.00 14.28
CA LEU A 62 -1.32 4.05 13.89
C LEU A 62 -1.16 4.35 12.40
N LEU A 63 -1.93 3.66 11.55
CA LEU A 63 -1.91 3.91 10.10
C LEU A 63 -2.43 5.32 9.76
N ALA A 64 -3.38 5.85 10.53
CA ALA A 64 -3.83 7.24 10.37
C ALA A 64 -2.74 8.25 10.72
N VAL A 65 -1.98 8.00 11.79
CA VAL A 65 -0.82 8.83 12.17
C VAL A 65 0.23 8.75 11.08
N ALA A 66 0.63 7.54 10.67
CA ALA A 66 1.61 7.34 9.60
C ALA A 66 1.22 8.02 8.29
N GLY A 67 -0.06 7.95 7.90
CA GLY A 67 -0.59 8.63 6.72
C GLY A 67 -0.47 10.15 6.80
N ARG A 68 -0.77 10.75 7.97
CA ARG A 68 -0.58 12.19 8.19
C ARG A 68 0.88 12.59 8.13
N THR A 69 1.78 11.82 8.73
CA THR A 69 3.22 12.05 8.69
C THR A 69 3.73 12.02 7.25
N LEU A 70 3.32 11.03 6.44
CA LEU A 70 3.69 10.94 5.03
C LEU A 70 3.24 12.15 4.20
N VAL A 71 2.07 12.72 4.48
CA VAL A 71 1.64 13.97 3.82
C VAL A 71 2.60 15.11 4.13
N GLY A 72 3.01 15.26 5.39
CA GLY A 72 4.01 16.25 5.80
C GLY A 72 5.35 16.09 5.08
N TYR A 73 5.84 14.86 4.95
CA TYR A 73 7.08 14.55 4.20
C TYR A 73 6.95 14.93 2.72
N ARG A 74 5.81 14.63 2.08
CA ARG A 74 5.55 15.00 0.68
C ARG A 74 5.48 16.51 0.48
N GLU A 75 4.76 17.23 1.34
CA GLU A 75 4.68 18.70 1.27
C GLU A 75 6.03 19.37 1.56
N ALA A 76 6.86 18.79 2.43
CA ALA A 76 8.22 19.26 2.65
C ALA A 76 9.12 19.03 1.42
N ALA A 77 9.02 17.85 0.80
CA ALA A 77 9.72 17.55 -0.45
C ALA A 77 9.29 18.49 -1.58
N GLU A 78 7.98 18.66 -1.81
CA GLU A 78 7.44 19.56 -2.84
C GLU A 78 7.84 21.02 -2.61
N ARG A 79 7.88 21.52 -1.35
CA ARG A 79 8.36 22.87 -1.05
C ARG A 79 9.86 23.02 -1.32
N ARG A 80 10.66 22.04 -0.93
CA ARG A 80 12.11 22.03 -1.19
C ARG A 80 12.38 21.95 -2.68
N GLU A 81 11.60 21.17 -3.40
CA GLU A 81 11.67 21.05 -4.84
C GLU A 81 11.19 22.31 -5.55
N ALA A 82 10.12 22.97 -5.10
CA ALA A 82 9.71 24.28 -5.63
C ALA A 82 10.77 25.37 -5.39
N LEU A 83 11.54 25.29 -4.30
CA LEU A 83 12.71 26.15 -4.08
C LEU A 83 13.86 25.81 -5.04
N LEU A 84 14.05 24.53 -5.37
CA LEU A 84 15.04 24.03 -6.33
C LEU A 84 14.62 24.26 -7.80
N ASP A 85 13.33 24.21 -8.14
CA ASP A 85 12.75 24.50 -9.46
C ASP A 85 12.83 25.99 -9.78
N ARG A 86 12.85 26.85 -8.76
CA ARG A 86 13.26 28.26 -8.90
C ARG A 86 14.75 28.41 -9.25
N LEU A 87 15.53 27.32 -9.23
CA LEU A 87 16.96 27.24 -9.58
C LEU A 87 17.26 26.32 -10.80
N ALA A 88 16.51 25.23 -11.07
CA ALA A 88 16.51 24.40 -12.30
C ALA A 88 15.49 23.23 -12.23
N VAL A 89 15.09 22.71 -13.40
CA VAL A 89 13.88 21.95 -13.81
C VAL A 89 13.71 20.46 -13.35
N VAL A 90 12.47 20.16 -12.88
CA VAL A 90 11.60 18.92 -12.89
C VAL A 90 11.73 17.84 -11.79
N PRO A 91 10.61 17.48 -11.09
CA PRO A 91 10.51 16.31 -10.20
C PRO A 91 10.24 14.95 -10.86
N GLU A 92 11.01 13.95 -10.46
CA GLU A 92 10.70 12.53 -10.66
C GLU A 92 9.89 11.96 -9.49
N ARG A 93 8.62 11.62 -9.75
CA ARG A 93 7.81 10.82 -8.82
C ARG A 93 8.32 9.38 -8.81
N HIS A 94 9.18 9.06 -7.85
CA HIS A 94 9.65 7.70 -7.59
C HIS A 94 8.51 6.84 -7.01
N HIS A 95 7.91 6.01 -7.86
CA HIS A 95 7.16 4.83 -7.43
C HIS A 95 7.98 3.60 -7.81
N ASP A 96 8.53 2.95 -6.79
CA ASP A 96 9.48 1.85 -6.92
C ASP A 96 8.88 0.67 -7.71
N ASP A 97 9.68 0.13 -8.63
CA ASP A 97 9.22 -0.55 -9.83
C ASP A 97 9.06 -2.07 -9.61
N ARG A 98 8.25 -2.46 -8.61
CA ARG A 98 8.26 -3.85 -8.08
C ARG A 98 7.23 -4.83 -8.64
N PHE A 99 6.52 -4.50 -9.70
CA PHE A 99 5.71 -5.48 -10.44
C PHE A 99 5.84 -5.28 -11.95
N ARG A 100 6.00 -6.37 -12.71
CA ARG A 100 5.90 -6.39 -14.19
C ARG A 100 4.43 -6.20 -14.62
N ILE A 101 3.86 -5.07 -14.23
CA ILE A 101 2.54 -4.59 -14.65
C ILE A 101 2.67 -4.03 -16.06
N SER A 102 1.66 -4.25 -16.92
CA SER A 102 1.64 -3.66 -18.27
C SER A 102 1.72 -2.14 -18.20
N THR A 103 2.37 -1.49 -19.17
CA THR A 103 2.53 -0.03 -19.20
C THR A 103 1.19 0.70 -19.06
N THR A 104 0.12 0.14 -19.64
CA THR A 104 -1.21 0.73 -19.50
C THR A 104 -1.81 0.58 -18.10
N LEU A 105 -1.68 -0.57 -17.45
CA LEU A 105 -2.16 -0.69 -16.07
C LEU A 105 -1.35 0.22 -15.14
N ARG A 106 -0.04 0.39 -15.40
CA ARG A 106 0.80 1.34 -14.65
C ARG A 106 0.34 2.79 -14.86
N SER A 107 0.06 3.21 -16.10
CA SER A 107 -0.43 4.57 -16.37
C SER A 107 -1.82 4.83 -15.77
N GLU A 108 -2.72 3.85 -15.81
CA GLU A 108 -4.06 3.98 -15.19
C GLU A 108 -4.00 3.99 -13.66
N LEU A 109 -3.09 3.22 -13.05
CA LEU A 109 -2.83 3.28 -11.61
C LEU A 109 -2.27 4.64 -11.19
N GLN A 110 -1.45 5.29 -12.04
CA GLN A 110 -0.96 6.65 -11.81
C GLN A 110 -2.08 7.71 -11.90
N LEU A 111 -3.20 7.42 -12.57
CA LEU A 111 -4.36 8.31 -12.64
C LEU A 111 -5.28 8.20 -11.41
N LEU A 112 -5.06 7.21 -10.53
CA LEU A 112 -5.76 7.18 -9.25
C LEU A 112 -5.36 8.39 -8.42
N SER A 113 -6.35 9.08 -7.87
CA SER A 113 -6.04 10.10 -6.88
C SER A 113 -5.38 9.46 -5.65
N PRO A 114 -4.55 10.21 -4.90
CA PRO A 114 -3.89 9.68 -3.71
C PRO A 114 -4.85 9.03 -2.72
N VAL A 115 -6.06 9.61 -2.55
CA VAL A 115 -7.10 9.11 -1.64
C VAL A 115 -7.80 7.85 -2.14
N GLU A 116 -7.83 7.60 -3.45
CA GLU A 116 -8.38 6.38 -4.04
C GLU A 116 -7.37 5.23 -3.97
N LEU A 117 -6.10 5.52 -4.27
CA LEU A 117 -5.00 4.56 -4.12
C LEU A 117 -4.87 4.14 -2.65
N GLU A 118 -4.91 5.10 -1.73
CA GLU A 118 -4.87 4.82 -0.29
C GLU A 118 -6.03 3.93 0.14
N ALA A 119 -7.26 4.20 -0.31
CA ALA A 119 -8.42 3.39 0.03
C ALA A 119 -8.27 1.93 -0.46
N LEU A 120 -7.68 1.74 -1.64
CA LEU A 120 -7.41 0.41 -2.19
C LEU A 120 -6.35 -0.32 -1.38
N LEU A 121 -5.24 0.33 -1.05
CA LEU A 121 -4.15 -0.25 -0.26
C LEU A 121 -4.60 -0.64 1.16
N LEU A 122 -5.37 0.22 1.84
CA LEU A 122 -5.87 -0.08 3.18
C LEU A 122 -6.73 -1.35 3.25
N VAL A 123 -7.44 -1.69 2.17
CA VAL A 123 -8.29 -2.90 2.15
C VAL A 123 -7.56 -4.10 1.56
N ALA A 124 -6.77 -3.91 0.50
CA ALA A 124 -6.17 -5.01 -0.24
C ALA A 124 -4.79 -5.44 0.30
N TRP A 125 -4.06 -4.54 0.98
CA TRP A 125 -2.74 -4.83 1.57
C TRP A 125 -2.76 -4.84 3.08
N GLU A 126 -3.46 -3.91 3.72
CA GLU A 126 -3.56 -3.86 5.20
C GLU A 126 -4.73 -4.70 5.73
N GLU A 127 -5.49 -5.36 4.83
CA GLU A 127 -6.64 -6.22 5.12
C GLU A 127 -7.68 -5.60 6.07
N LEU A 128 -7.74 -4.26 6.13
CA LEU A 128 -8.67 -3.58 7.02
C LEU A 128 -10.10 -3.68 6.48
N SER A 129 -11.04 -3.89 7.41
CA SER A 129 -12.45 -3.74 7.10
C SER A 129 -12.75 -2.30 6.64
N PRO A 130 -13.77 -2.05 5.80
CA PRO A 130 -14.10 -0.69 5.36
C PRO A 130 -14.42 0.30 6.50
N ALA A 131 -14.76 -0.19 7.70
CA ALA A 131 -14.95 0.65 8.87
C ALA A 131 -13.60 1.09 9.46
N ARG A 132 -12.69 0.13 9.70
CA ARG A 132 -11.34 0.39 10.20
C ARG A 132 -10.52 1.23 9.21
N ALA A 133 -10.61 0.92 7.92
CA ALA A 133 -9.93 1.67 6.87
C ALA A 133 -10.41 3.12 6.74
N ALA A 134 -11.68 3.41 7.06
CA ALA A 134 -12.19 4.78 7.08
C ALA A 134 -11.55 5.62 8.20
N ILE A 135 -11.32 5.01 9.36
CA ILE A 135 -10.60 5.61 10.49
C ILE A 135 -9.16 5.90 10.09
N ALA A 136 -8.47 4.90 9.51
CA ALA A 136 -7.10 5.06 9.00
C ALA A 136 -7.00 6.20 7.97
N ALA A 137 -7.95 6.29 7.04
CA ALA A 137 -8.00 7.33 6.02
C ALA A 137 -8.54 8.69 6.52
N GLY A 138 -8.87 8.83 7.80
CA GLY A 138 -9.37 10.07 8.39
C GLY A 138 -10.67 10.60 7.76
N CYS A 139 -11.57 9.71 7.31
CA CYS A 139 -12.80 10.11 6.62
C CYS A 139 -14.03 9.31 7.06
N SER A 140 -15.22 9.74 6.64
CA SER A 140 -16.45 9.00 6.95
C SER A 140 -16.49 7.65 6.24
N ARG A 141 -17.16 6.65 6.84
CA ARG A 141 -17.34 5.32 6.23
C ARG A 141 -18.02 5.39 4.85
N ALA A 142 -18.92 6.35 4.66
CA ALA A 142 -19.56 6.58 3.36
C ALA A 142 -18.56 7.12 2.33
N ALA A 143 -17.77 8.14 2.69
CA ALA A 143 -16.73 8.68 1.82
C ALA A 143 -15.68 7.62 1.45
N PHE A 144 -15.26 6.81 2.42
CA PHE A 144 -14.32 5.72 2.20
C PHE A 144 -14.85 4.70 1.18
N ARG A 145 -16.11 4.25 1.32
CA ARG A 145 -16.74 3.32 0.38
C ARG A 145 -16.82 3.88 -1.03
N VAL A 146 -17.12 5.18 -1.17
CA VAL A 146 -17.14 5.86 -2.48
C VAL A 146 -15.74 5.87 -3.10
N ARG A 147 -14.71 6.24 -2.33
CA ARG A 147 -13.31 6.22 -2.78
C ARG A 147 -12.89 4.81 -3.22
N LEU A 148 -13.16 3.80 -2.39
CA LEU A 148 -12.83 2.40 -2.68
C LEU A 148 -13.56 1.89 -3.93
N HIS A 149 -14.84 2.22 -4.09
CA HIS A 149 -15.61 1.83 -5.27
C HIS A 149 -15.02 2.44 -6.55
N ARG A 150 -14.70 3.74 -6.53
CA ARG A 150 -14.08 4.43 -7.67
C ARG A 150 -12.71 3.84 -8.01
N ALA A 151 -11.89 3.58 -6.99
CA ALA A 151 -10.58 2.94 -7.15
C ALA A 151 -10.72 1.57 -7.83
N ARG A 152 -11.59 0.69 -7.30
CA ARG A 152 -11.83 -0.64 -7.85
C ARG A 152 -12.37 -0.61 -9.28
N ARG A 153 -13.27 0.33 -9.59
CA ARG A 153 -13.78 0.51 -10.95
C ARG A 153 -12.66 0.84 -11.93
N ARG A 154 -11.84 1.85 -11.62
CA ARG A 154 -10.73 2.26 -12.48
C ARG A 154 -9.70 1.16 -12.68
N VAL A 155 -9.32 0.47 -11.62
CA VAL A 155 -8.39 -0.67 -11.71
C VAL A 155 -9.00 -1.82 -12.52
N GLY A 156 -10.30 -2.11 -12.35
CA GLY A 156 -11.00 -3.12 -13.13
C GLY A 156 -11.05 -2.79 -14.62
N GLU A 157 -11.36 -1.55 -14.98
CA GLU A 157 -11.37 -1.07 -16.37
C GLU A 157 -9.96 -1.15 -16.99
N ALA A 158 -8.92 -0.77 -16.24
CA ALA A 158 -7.54 -0.84 -16.68
C ALA A 158 -7.06 -2.29 -16.89
N LEU A 159 -7.42 -3.20 -15.98
CA LEU A 159 -7.15 -4.63 -16.10
C LEU A 159 -7.84 -5.19 -17.34
N GLU A 160 -9.13 -4.95 -17.51
CA GLU A 160 -9.90 -5.40 -18.68
C GLU A 160 -9.28 -4.93 -20.00
N ALA A 161 -8.90 -3.64 -20.08
CA ALA A 161 -8.23 -3.09 -21.26
C ALA A 161 -6.83 -3.71 -21.50
N SER A 162 -6.09 -4.01 -20.42
CA SER A 162 -4.82 -4.73 -20.52
C SER A 162 -5.00 -6.15 -21.04
N TRP A 163 -5.99 -6.89 -20.52
CA TRP A 163 -6.27 -8.27 -20.90
C TRP A 163 -6.74 -8.35 -22.36
N ARG A 164 -7.58 -7.42 -22.82
CA ARG A 164 -8.00 -7.33 -24.24
C ARG A 164 -6.82 -7.11 -25.19
N ARG A 165 -5.88 -6.23 -24.84
CA ARG A 165 -4.67 -6.01 -25.64
C ARG A 165 -3.77 -7.23 -25.65
N THR A 166 -3.53 -7.88 -24.50
CA THR A 166 -2.73 -9.11 -24.45
C THR A 166 -3.38 -10.23 -25.27
N GLY A 167 -4.72 -10.34 -25.25
CA GLY A 167 -5.49 -11.28 -26.06
C GLY A 167 -5.50 -10.98 -27.57
N GLN A 168 -5.38 -9.72 -27.99
CA GLN A 168 -5.20 -9.35 -29.39
C GLN A 168 -3.79 -9.67 -29.91
N VAL A 169 -2.76 -9.60 -29.05
CA VAL A 169 -1.37 -9.97 -29.42
C VAL A 169 -1.20 -11.48 -29.57
N THR A 170 -1.96 -12.30 -28.85
CA THR A 170 -1.98 -13.76 -29.01
C THR A 170 -2.95 -14.26 -30.07
N GLY A 171 -3.71 -13.36 -30.71
CA GLY A 171 -4.78 -13.67 -31.66
C GLY A 171 -4.36 -14.17 -33.04
N GLU A 172 -3.06 -14.24 -33.36
CA GLU A 172 -2.60 -14.73 -34.68
C GLU A 172 -1.78 -16.03 -34.62
N HIS A 173 -1.32 -16.49 -33.45
CA HIS A 173 -0.72 -17.82 -33.30
C HIS A 173 -0.87 -18.37 -31.86
N ALA A 174 -2.03 -18.94 -31.55
CA ALA A 174 -2.17 -19.90 -30.47
C ALA A 174 -2.76 -21.21 -31.02
N VAL A 175 -1.94 -21.93 -31.80
CA VAL A 175 -2.07 -23.38 -31.81
C VAL A 175 -1.75 -23.81 -30.39
N VAL A 176 -2.76 -24.17 -29.63
CA VAL A 176 -2.58 -24.96 -28.41
C VAL A 176 -1.86 -26.24 -28.86
N PRO A 177 -0.61 -26.52 -28.43
CA PRO A 177 -0.11 -27.86 -28.61
C PRO A 177 -1.00 -28.76 -27.75
N ALA A 178 -1.78 -29.61 -28.42
CA ALA A 178 -2.53 -30.66 -27.75
C ALA A 178 -1.57 -31.41 -26.81
N PRO A 179 -1.99 -31.75 -25.57
CA PRO A 179 -1.15 -32.56 -24.70
C PRO A 179 -0.77 -33.83 -25.45
N ALA A 180 0.53 -34.09 -25.54
CA ALA A 180 1.05 -35.31 -26.15
C ALA A 180 0.32 -36.51 -25.54
N PRO A 181 -0.14 -37.49 -26.35
CA PRO A 181 -0.80 -38.66 -25.80
C PRO A 181 0.17 -39.34 -24.84
N ALA A 182 -0.32 -39.63 -23.63
CA ALA A 182 0.40 -40.41 -22.65
C ALA A 182 0.94 -41.67 -23.33
N SER A 183 2.27 -41.81 -23.37
CA SER A 183 2.92 -43.05 -23.73
C SER A 183 2.59 -44.08 -22.65
N ASP A 184 1.53 -44.83 -22.91
CA ASP A 184 1.29 -46.12 -22.29
C ASP A 184 2.37 -47.05 -22.87
N ASP A 185 3.40 -47.35 -22.08
CA ASP A 185 4.37 -48.40 -22.39
C ASP A 185 4.03 -49.64 -21.55
N PRO A 186 3.25 -50.60 -22.08
CA PRO A 186 3.02 -51.87 -21.43
C PRO A 186 4.01 -52.90 -21.97
N ARG A 187 5.22 -53.00 -21.41
CA ARG A 187 6.10 -54.16 -21.66
C ARG A 187 6.92 -54.60 -20.44
N THR A 188 6.28 -55.39 -19.57
CA THR A 188 6.87 -56.68 -19.11
C THR A 188 6.78 -57.70 -20.27
N PRO A 189 7.54 -58.82 -20.36
CA PRO A 189 8.22 -59.63 -19.32
C PRO A 189 9.71 -59.93 -19.66
N ARG A 190 10.54 -60.66 -18.88
CA ARG A 190 10.38 -61.98 -18.26
C ARG A 190 11.50 -62.23 -17.24
#